data_AF-A0A2R6K6X8-F1
#
_entry.id   AF-A0A2R6K6X8-F1
#
_cell.length_a   1.000
_cell.length_b   1.000
_cell.length_c   1.000
_cell.angle_alpha   90.00
_cell.angle_beta   90.00
_cell.angle_gamma   90.00
#
_symmetry.space_group_name_H-M   'P 1'
#
loop_
_entity.id
_entity.type
_entity.pdbx_description
1 polymer ?
#
loop_
_entity_poly.entity_id
_entity_poly.type
_entity_poly.pdbx_seq_one_letter_code
_entity_poly.pdbx_strand_id
1 'polypeptide(L)'
;MKSAAVPRSAAARVEYYTEEDYQEIIDYAQEHYITVVPEIDVPGHTNAATASYGELRCDGEPTDFYTGASVGFSAVCTTKEFTYELLDDVIRELAEMTPGPYIHIGGDEADETSQEEYNQFISRVLDTVLSYDKTPMGWQQSPATDGILAADPPDETVIQYYADPRDEPTVIEAIQDGGHDIVLSPHSLAYPDYEYNENTDMGSTFSGRTSVENAYSWNPGSYLWTSTNRPSSVSRGPSGRTMSKPLRSWSTRRSRGWRRMPRSTGRRGTRHTTGRTSGCASLHRGRGGTHWGCTSTDHRWFPGRAASRTPTGRRTTK
;
A
#
# COMPACT_ATOMS: atom_id res chain seq x y z
N MET A 1 22.52 27.33 -20.60
CA MET A 1 21.55 27.35 -21.72
C MET A 1 20.20 27.74 -21.15
N LYS A 2 19.48 28.66 -21.79
CA LYS A 2 18.17 29.13 -21.31
C LYS A 2 17.15 28.01 -21.53
N SER A 3 16.56 27.50 -20.44
CA SER A 3 15.47 26.53 -20.48
C SER A 3 14.30 27.10 -21.29
N ALA A 4 13.92 26.42 -22.36
CA ALA A 4 12.78 26.77 -23.17
C ALA A 4 11.52 26.29 -22.45
N ALA A 5 10.69 27.22 -22.00
CA ALA A 5 9.41 26.92 -21.40
C ALA A 5 8.48 26.23 -22.42
N VAL A 6 8.00 25.04 -22.06
CA VAL A 6 6.99 24.29 -22.81
C VAL A 6 5.67 25.09 -22.83
N PRO A 7 4.98 25.25 -23.98
CA PRO A 7 3.73 26.00 -24.02
C PRO A 7 2.60 25.20 -23.37
N ARG A 8 2.04 25.72 -22.27
CA ARG A 8 0.87 25.16 -21.58
C ARG A 8 -0.42 25.50 -22.34
N SER A 9 -0.85 24.68 -23.29
CA SER A 9 -2.24 24.67 -23.76
C SER A 9 -3.06 23.66 -22.94
N ALA A 10 -4.09 24.16 -22.25
CA ALA A 10 -5.10 23.40 -21.48
C ALA A 10 -4.59 22.29 -20.51
N ALA A 11 -3.34 22.38 -20.05
CA ALA A 11 -2.81 21.47 -19.04
C ALA A 11 -3.68 21.55 -17.77
N ALA A 12 -4.18 20.40 -17.31
CA ALA A 12 -4.71 20.27 -15.95
C ALA A 12 -3.72 20.96 -14.98
N ARG A 13 -4.23 21.74 -14.03
CA ARG A 13 -3.35 22.33 -13.01
C ARG A 13 -2.64 21.20 -12.30
N VAL A 14 -1.31 21.14 -12.47
CA VAL A 14 -0.45 20.24 -11.71
C VAL A 14 -0.46 20.77 -10.27
N GLU A 15 -0.96 19.95 -9.36
CA GLU A 15 -0.96 20.21 -7.93
C GLU A 15 0.11 19.31 -7.32
N TYR A 16 0.92 19.87 -6.43
CA TYR A 16 1.99 19.20 -5.71
C TYR A 16 2.05 19.78 -4.30
N TYR A 17 2.65 19.03 -3.37
CA TYR A 17 2.98 19.53 -2.04
C TYR A 17 4.34 20.22 -2.09
N THR A 18 4.41 21.44 -1.58
CA THR A 18 5.69 22.08 -1.28
C THR A 18 6.34 21.38 -0.09
N GLU A 19 7.61 21.68 0.17
CA GLU A 19 8.31 21.21 1.38
C GLU A 19 7.57 21.65 2.66
N GLU A 20 7.02 22.87 2.67
CA GLU A 20 6.22 23.39 3.78
C GLU A 20 4.91 22.60 3.96
N ASP A 21 4.20 22.29 2.87
CA ASP A 21 2.99 21.45 2.92
C ASP A 21 3.31 20.03 3.42
N TYR A 22 4.45 19.48 3.00
CA TYR A 22 4.91 18.16 3.46
C TYR A 22 5.23 18.18 4.96
N GLN A 23 5.92 19.22 5.44
CA GLN A 23 6.21 19.38 6.86
C GLN A 23 4.93 19.53 7.69
N GLU A 24 3.92 20.26 7.20
CA GLU A 24 2.61 20.34 7.87
C GLU A 24 1.95 18.96 7.99
N ILE A 25 2.03 18.13 6.95
CA ILE A 25 1.54 16.73 6.99
C ILE A 25 2.30 15.92 8.05
N ILE A 26 3.63 16.05 8.10
CA ILE A 26 4.46 15.37 9.10
C ILE A 26 4.04 15.77 10.51
N ASP A 27 3.95 17.07 10.79
CA ASP A 27 3.63 17.59 12.12
C ASP A 27 2.25 17.12 12.58
N TYR A 28 1.24 17.26 11.72
CA TYR A 28 -0.11 16.79 12.00
C TYR A 28 -0.18 15.28 12.23
N ALA A 29 0.56 14.49 11.44
CA ALA A 29 0.63 13.05 11.63
C ALA A 29 1.27 12.68 12.99
N GLN A 30 2.34 13.37 13.39
CA GLN A 30 3.01 13.14 14.66
C GLN A 30 2.14 13.47 15.87
N GLU A 31 1.36 14.56 15.83
CA GLU A 31 0.35 14.89 16.86
C GLU A 31 -0.68 13.76 17.06
N HIS A 32 -0.85 12.92 16.02
CA HIS A 32 -1.74 11.78 16.03
C HIS A 32 -1.05 10.43 16.15
N TYR A 33 0.25 10.41 16.50
CA TYR A 33 1.05 9.19 16.64
C TYR A 33 1.09 8.35 15.35
N ILE A 34 1.01 9.01 14.19
CA ILE A 34 1.10 8.42 12.86
C ILE A 34 2.51 8.66 12.34
N THR A 35 3.20 7.58 11.98
CA THR A 35 4.45 7.66 11.21
C THR A 35 4.10 7.78 9.73
N VAL A 36 4.56 8.85 9.09
CA VAL A 36 4.50 9.00 7.63
C VAL A 36 5.62 8.16 7.01
N VAL A 37 5.27 7.43 5.96
CA VAL A 37 6.20 6.66 5.11
C VAL A 37 6.02 7.19 3.69
N PRO A 38 6.93 8.06 3.19
CA PRO A 38 6.85 8.55 1.82
C PRO A 38 7.16 7.43 0.83
N GLU A 39 6.59 7.51 -0.37
CA GLU A 39 6.81 6.57 -1.46
C GLU A 39 7.23 7.32 -2.72
N ILE A 40 8.31 6.86 -3.34
CA ILE A 40 8.71 7.22 -4.71
C ILE A 40 8.84 5.91 -5.48
N ASP A 41 7.88 5.64 -6.35
CA ASP A 41 7.78 4.37 -7.04
C ASP A 41 8.71 4.31 -8.25
N VAL A 42 9.57 3.29 -8.27
CA VAL A 42 10.56 3.03 -9.32
C VAL A 42 10.82 1.52 -9.44
N PRO A 43 11.23 1.01 -10.63
CA PRO A 43 11.41 1.76 -11.88
C PRO A 43 10.10 2.01 -12.64
N GLY A 44 9.01 1.30 -12.28
CA GLY A 44 7.66 1.45 -12.80
C GLY A 44 6.99 2.78 -12.41
N HIS A 45 5.75 3.02 -12.86
CA HIS A 45 4.94 4.19 -12.47
C HIS A 45 5.58 5.59 -12.59
N THR A 46 6.59 5.74 -13.46
CA THR A 46 7.46 6.92 -13.53
C THR A 46 7.11 7.92 -14.64
N ASN A 47 5.94 7.82 -15.28
CA ASN A 47 5.59 8.71 -16.41
C ASN A 47 5.64 10.21 -16.06
N ALA A 48 5.29 10.60 -14.83
CA ALA A 48 5.37 12.00 -14.42
C ALA A 48 6.81 12.53 -14.41
N ALA A 49 7.77 11.70 -13.97
CA ALA A 49 9.19 12.02 -13.97
C ALA A 49 9.75 12.04 -15.40
N THR A 50 9.44 11.02 -16.20
CA THR A 50 9.93 10.92 -17.59
C THR A 50 9.30 11.93 -18.55
N ALA A 51 8.10 12.44 -18.27
CA ALA A 51 7.52 13.59 -18.98
C ALA A 51 8.17 14.93 -18.60
N SER A 52 8.77 15.01 -17.41
CA SER A 52 9.44 16.22 -16.90
C SER A 52 10.92 16.27 -17.28
N TYR A 53 11.59 15.12 -17.30
CA TYR A 53 13.01 14.94 -17.62
C TYR A 53 13.16 13.80 -18.64
N GLY A 54 13.31 14.14 -19.91
CA GLY A 54 13.48 13.16 -20.99
C GLY A 54 14.74 12.31 -20.83
N GLU A 55 15.77 12.85 -20.17
CA GLU A 55 17.05 12.19 -19.89
C GLU A 55 16.88 10.90 -19.07
N LEU A 56 15.79 10.78 -18.30
CA LEU A 56 15.42 9.57 -17.57
C LEU A 56 14.97 8.42 -18.47
N ARG A 57 14.65 8.68 -19.75
CA ARG A 57 14.30 7.63 -20.71
C ARG A 57 15.50 7.19 -21.50
N CYS A 58 15.49 5.95 -22.00
CA CYS A 58 16.63 5.44 -22.74
C CYS A 58 16.86 6.18 -24.07
N ASP A 59 15.78 6.63 -24.72
CA ASP A 59 15.83 7.48 -25.94
C ASP A 59 16.18 8.95 -25.66
N GLY A 60 16.09 9.40 -24.39
CA GLY A 60 16.39 10.77 -23.98
C GLY A 60 15.27 11.78 -24.27
N GLU A 61 14.12 11.34 -24.79
CA GLU A 61 13.01 12.21 -25.17
C GLU A 61 11.89 12.13 -24.13
N PRO A 62 11.30 13.25 -23.69
CA PRO A 62 10.25 13.24 -22.68
C PRO A 62 8.97 12.59 -23.21
N THR A 63 8.24 11.88 -22.34
CA THR A 63 6.89 11.39 -22.65
C THR A 63 5.85 12.51 -22.59
N ASP A 64 4.69 12.25 -23.18
CA ASP A 64 3.51 13.08 -22.93
C ASP A 64 3.00 12.91 -21.49
N PHE A 65 2.38 13.97 -20.95
CA PHE A 65 1.67 13.87 -19.69
C PHE A 65 0.51 12.88 -19.79
N TYR A 66 0.53 11.88 -18.91
CA TYR A 66 -0.50 10.85 -18.88
C TYR A 66 -1.68 11.26 -17.99
N THR A 67 -2.90 11.18 -18.53
CA THR A 67 -4.16 11.47 -17.81
C THR A 67 -5.12 10.28 -17.77
N GLY A 68 -4.68 9.12 -18.27
CA GLY A 68 -5.43 7.87 -18.22
C GLY A 68 -5.24 7.13 -16.89
N ALA A 69 -5.57 5.84 -16.89
CA ALA A 69 -5.53 4.97 -15.71
C ALA A 69 -4.89 3.59 -15.98
N SER A 70 -4.23 3.42 -17.12
CA SER A 70 -3.41 2.24 -17.43
C SER A 70 -2.14 2.27 -16.58
N VAL A 71 -1.57 1.09 -16.38
CA VAL A 71 -0.35 0.83 -15.60
C VAL A 71 0.58 -0.09 -16.41
N GLY A 72 1.77 -0.38 -15.91
CA GLY A 72 2.73 -1.28 -16.58
C GLY A 72 3.61 -0.63 -17.64
N PHE A 73 3.17 0.47 -18.24
CA PHE A 73 3.76 1.03 -19.48
C PHE A 73 4.95 1.99 -19.28
N SER A 74 5.18 2.47 -18.07
CA SER A 74 6.17 3.51 -17.80
C SER A 74 7.37 2.97 -17.04
N ALA A 75 8.58 3.28 -17.52
CA ALA A 75 9.81 2.96 -16.84
C ALA A 75 10.85 4.08 -17.00
N VAL A 76 11.71 4.24 -16.00
CA VAL A 76 13.00 4.94 -16.14
C VAL A 76 14.03 4.05 -16.81
N CYS A 77 15.06 4.66 -17.40
CA CYS A 77 16.19 3.93 -17.97
C CYS A 77 17.13 3.49 -16.85
N THR A 78 17.03 2.23 -16.46
CA THR A 78 17.80 1.61 -15.37
C THR A 78 19.29 1.49 -15.66
N THR A 79 19.71 1.66 -16.91
CA THR A 79 21.12 1.56 -17.34
C THR A 79 21.85 2.90 -17.39
N LYS A 80 21.15 4.04 -17.13
CA LYS A 80 21.74 5.38 -17.13
C LYS A 80 22.13 5.83 -15.72
N GLU A 81 23.35 6.33 -15.56
CA GLU A 81 23.81 6.84 -14.26
C GLU A 81 23.01 8.07 -13.80
N PHE A 82 22.59 8.92 -14.73
CA PHE A 82 21.71 10.07 -14.43
C PHE A 82 20.42 9.67 -13.68
N THR A 83 19.87 8.47 -13.95
CA THR A 83 18.71 7.96 -13.21
C THR A 83 19.03 7.80 -11.72
N TYR A 84 20.22 7.27 -11.40
CA TYR A 84 20.66 7.05 -10.03
C TYR A 84 21.07 8.36 -9.34
N GLU A 85 21.70 9.30 -10.07
CA GLU A 85 22.00 10.64 -9.55
C GLU A 85 20.71 11.37 -9.14
N LEU A 86 19.67 11.35 -9.99
CA LEU A 86 18.39 11.97 -9.64
C LEU A 86 17.71 11.28 -8.46
N LEU A 87 17.75 9.94 -8.40
CA LEU A 87 17.15 9.19 -7.29
C LEU A 87 17.90 9.42 -5.98
N ASP A 88 19.22 9.53 -6.00
CA ASP A 88 20.03 9.91 -4.84
C ASP A 88 19.60 11.27 -4.29
N ASP A 89 19.48 12.29 -5.15
CA ASP A 89 19.01 13.62 -4.73
C ASP A 89 17.59 13.59 -4.14
N VAL A 90 16.66 12.91 -4.80
CA VAL A 90 15.26 12.80 -4.33
C VAL A 90 15.18 12.05 -2.99
N ILE A 91 15.90 10.92 -2.86
CA ILE A 91 15.89 10.11 -1.64
C ILE A 91 16.55 10.88 -0.49
N ARG A 92 17.66 11.59 -0.75
CA ARG A 92 18.33 12.45 0.24
C ARG A 92 17.39 13.52 0.78
N GLU A 93 16.74 14.28 -0.10
CA GLU A 93 15.81 15.35 0.31
C GLU A 93 14.61 14.80 1.09
N LEU A 94 14.04 13.68 0.64
CA LEU A 94 12.98 13.00 1.40
C LEU A 94 13.46 12.49 2.76
N ALA A 95 14.67 11.94 2.83
CA ALA A 95 15.24 11.43 4.07
C ALA A 95 15.45 12.54 5.11
N GLU A 96 15.94 13.70 4.65
CA GLU A 96 16.12 14.91 5.46
C GLU A 96 14.79 15.44 6.01
N MET A 97 13.74 15.45 5.19
CA MET A 97 12.41 15.95 5.57
C MET A 97 11.54 14.93 6.32
N THR A 98 11.91 13.65 6.37
CA THR A 98 11.08 12.57 6.95
C THR A 98 11.66 12.09 8.27
N PRO A 99 11.08 12.46 9.43
CA PRO A 99 11.57 11.97 10.74
C PRO A 99 11.33 10.47 10.96
N GLY A 100 10.38 9.88 10.23
CA GLY A 100 10.14 8.45 10.23
C GLY A 100 11.35 7.66 9.71
N PRO A 101 11.50 6.39 10.10
CA PRO A 101 12.67 5.61 9.73
C PRO A 101 12.54 4.98 8.34
N TYR A 102 11.41 5.12 7.63
CA TYR A 102 11.14 4.35 6.40
C TYR A 102 11.07 5.27 5.17
N ILE A 103 11.57 4.77 4.04
CA ILE A 103 11.27 5.28 2.70
C ILE A 103 10.80 4.09 1.85
N HIS A 104 9.67 4.25 1.17
CA HIS A 104 9.12 3.27 0.25
C HIS A 104 9.60 3.57 -1.18
N ILE A 105 10.19 2.59 -1.85
CA ILE A 105 10.71 2.75 -3.23
C ILE A 105 9.77 2.17 -4.29
N GLY A 106 8.60 1.68 -3.86
CA GLY A 106 7.60 1.07 -4.72
C GLY A 106 8.09 -0.27 -5.27
N GLY A 107 8.23 -0.35 -6.59
CA GLY A 107 8.76 -1.52 -7.30
C GLY A 107 7.69 -2.31 -8.05
N ASP A 108 6.42 -1.93 -7.99
CA ASP A 108 5.34 -2.65 -8.65
C ASP A 108 5.17 -2.29 -10.13
N GLU A 109 4.60 -3.23 -10.88
CA GLU A 109 4.15 -3.06 -12.28
C GLU A 109 5.23 -2.50 -13.23
N ALA A 110 6.50 -2.83 -12.97
CA ALA A 110 7.64 -2.52 -13.84
C ALA A 110 7.72 -3.41 -15.10
N ASP A 111 6.63 -3.55 -15.85
CA ASP A 111 6.52 -4.51 -16.97
C ASP A 111 7.45 -4.20 -18.16
N GLU A 112 7.86 -2.93 -18.31
CA GLU A 112 8.82 -2.49 -19.33
C GLU A 112 10.29 -2.69 -18.92
N THR A 113 10.57 -3.22 -17.73
CA THR A 113 11.93 -3.48 -17.23
C THR A 113 12.20 -4.97 -17.19
N SER A 114 13.30 -5.43 -17.78
CA SER A 114 13.65 -6.86 -17.70
C SER A 114 13.98 -7.28 -16.25
N GLN A 115 13.81 -8.55 -15.91
CA GLN A 115 14.12 -9.05 -14.56
C GLN A 115 15.52 -8.70 -14.09
N GLU A 116 16.51 -8.91 -14.95
CA GLU A 116 17.92 -8.68 -14.62
C GLU A 116 18.18 -7.20 -14.32
N GLU A 117 17.64 -6.31 -15.16
CA GLU A 117 17.73 -4.87 -14.96
C GLU A 117 16.96 -4.42 -13.71
N TYR A 118 15.79 -4.99 -13.46
CA TYR A 118 14.99 -4.73 -12.26
C TYR A 118 15.78 -5.08 -11.00
N ASN A 119 16.37 -6.27 -10.93
CA ASN A 119 17.14 -6.71 -9.77
C ASN A 119 18.35 -5.80 -9.50
N GLN A 120 19.12 -5.48 -10.54
CA GLN A 120 20.29 -4.59 -10.43
C GLN A 120 19.88 -3.18 -10.00
N PHE A 121 18.79 -2.66 -10.57
CA PHE A 121 18.28 -1.34 -10.27
C PHE A 121 17.77 -1.25 -8.82
N ILE A 122 16.90 -2.16 -8.41
CA ILE A 122 16.31 -2.18 -7.07
C ILE A 122 17.38 -2.34 -6.01
N SER A 123 18.34 -3.25 -6.19
CA SER A 123 19.47 -3.43 -5.26
C SER A 123 20.21 -2.11 -5.00
N ARG A 124 20.55 -1.36 -6.06
CA ARG A 124 21.22 -0.05 -5.94
C ARG A 124 20.35 0.99 -5.23
N VAL A 125 19.04 1.05 -5.53
CA VAL A 125 18.13 2.02 -4.92
C VAL A 125 17.91 1.74 -3.43
N LEU A 126 17.85 0.45 -3.04
CA LEU A 126 17.78 0.05 -1.63
C LEU A 126 19.04 0.47 -0.86
N ASP A 127 20.23 0.30 -1.45
CA ASP A 127 21.48 0.77 -0.87
C ASP A 127 21.52 2.29 -0.69
N THR A 128 20.97 3.05 -1.66
CA THR A 128 20.83 4.51 -1.52
C THR A 128 19.97 4.87 -0.31
N VAL A 129 18.82 4.21 -0.11
CA VAL A 129 17.95 4.47 1.06
C VAL A 129 18.68 4.19 2.38
N LEU A 130 19.41 3.08 2.45
CA LEU A 130 20.23 2.74 3.62
C LEU A 130 21.33 3.76 3.88
N SER A 131 21.96 4.31 2.83
CA SER A 131 23.02 5.31 2.97
C SER A 131 22.57 6.61 3.65
N TYR A 132 21.26 6.88 3.67
CA TYR A 132 20.64 8.01 4.35
C TYR A 132 19.97 7.65 5.69
N ASP A 133 20.44 6.58 6.33
CA ASP A 133 19.98 6.10 7.64
C ASP A 133 18.46 5.82 7.70
N LYS A 134 17.89 5.36 6.57
CA LYS A 134 16.50 4.91 6.46
C LYS A 134 16.42 3.42 6.22
N THR A 135 15.36 2.81 6.72
CA THR A 135 14.96 1.44 6.42
C THR A 135 14.15 1.42 5.11
N PRO A 136 14.64 0.74 4.07
CA PRO A 136 13.90 0.65 2.82
C PRO A 136 12.63 -0.18 2.95
N MET A 137 11.65 0.16 2.11
CA MET A 137 10.39 -0.57 1.98
C MET A 137 10.00 -0.67 0.50
N GLY A 138 9.39 -1.78 0.10
CA GLY A 138 8.94 -1.95 -1.29
C GLY A 138 7.86 -3.01 -1.46
N TRP A 139 7.17 -2.98 -2.59
CA TRP A 139 6.14 -3.95 -2.94
C TRP A 139 6.74 -5.32 -3.28
N GLN A 140 6.05 -6.39 -2.86
CA GLN A 140 6.26 -7.74 -3.38
C GLN A 140 5.70 -7.80 -4.82
N GLN A 141 6.44 -7.22 -5.75
CA GLN A 141 6.07 -7.03 -7.15
C GLN A 141 5.51 -8.29 -7.85
N SER A 142 4.76 -8.07 -8.93
CA SER A 142 3.91 -9.01 -9.67
C SER A 142 4.51 -10.42 -9.86
N PRO A 143 3.70 -11.51 -9.84
CA PRO A 143 4.13 -12.92 -9.82
C PRO A 143 5.00 -13.38 -11.01
N ALA A 144 5.30 -12.52 -11.98
CA ALA A 144 6.25 -12.81 -13.05
C ALA A 144 7.72 -12.61 -12.65
N THR A 145 8.01 -11.90 -11.54
CA THR A 145 9.38 -11.40 -11.30
C THR A 145 9.96 -11.61 -9.90
N ASP A 146 9.33 -12.40 -9.02
CA ASP A 146 9.70 -12.57 -7.59
C ASP A 146 9.82 -11.23 -6.80
N GLY A 147 9.54 -10.10 -7.45
CA GLY A 147 9.52 -8.75 -6.94
C GLY A 147 10.83 -8.26 -6.33
N ILE A 148 10.71 -7.31 -5.40
CA ILE A 148 11.85 -6.78 -4.62
C ILE A 148 12.71 -7.89 -3.97
N LEU A 149 12.14 -9.07 -3.69
CA LEU A 149 12.87 -10.19 -3.11
C LEU A 149 13.88 -10.82 -4.08
N ALA A 150 13.64 -10.75 -5.38
CA ALA A 150 14.59 -11.22 -6.40
C ALA A 150 15.84 -10.35 -6.49
N ALA A 151 15.79 -9.13 -5.97
CA ALA A 151 16.92 -8.22 -5.91
C ALA A 151 17.87 -8.51 -4.73
N ASP A 152 17.61 -9.57 -3.94
CA ASP A 152 18.35 -9.91 -2.73
C ASP A 152 18.46 -8.71 -1.77
N PRO A 153 17.31 -8.19 -1.29
CA PRO A 153 17.27 -6.94 -0.56
C PRO A 153 17.98 -7.09 0.80
N PRO A 154 18.57 -6.02 1.35
CA PRO A 154 19.15 -6.03 2.70
C PRO A 154 18.15 -6.52 3.76
N ASP A 155 18.62 -7.24 4.78
CA ASP A 155 17.79 -7.88 5.83
C ASP A 155 16.76 -6.91 6.46
N GLU A 156 17.13 -5.64 6.64
CA GLU A 156 16.27 -4.62 7.23
C GLU A 156 15.08 -4.21 6.36
N THR A 157 15.08 -4.56 5.07
CA THR A 157 14.06 -4.16 4.10
C THR A 157 12.68 -4.67 4.51
N VAL A 158 11.71 -3.77 4.54
CA VAL A 158 10.30 -4.10 4.81
C VAL A 158 9.60 -4.43 3.50
N ILE A 159 8.93 -5.58 3.44
CA ILE A 159 8.26 -6.05 2.24
C ILE A 159 6.75 -5.84 2.37
N GLN A 160 6.15 -5.12 1.42
CA GLN A 160 4.70 -4.95 1.35
C GLN A 160 4.08 -5.97 0.40
N TYR A 161 3.44 -6.98 0.98
CA TYR A 161 2.80 -8.07 0.25
C TYR A 161 1.38 -7.68 -0.16
N TYR A 162 1.18 -7.42 -1.45
CA TYR A 162 -0.12 -7.04 -2.00
C TYR A 162 -0.84 -8.14 -2.78
N ALA A 163 -0.14 -9.21 -3.14
CA ALA A 163 -0.76 -10.30 -3.88
C ALA A 163 -1.74 -11.11 -2.99
N ASP A 164 -2.58 -11.91 -3.65
CA ASP A 164 -3.53 -12.83 -3.02
C ASP A 164 -3.04 -14.27 -2.77
N PRO A 165 -2.06 -14.82 -3.53
CA PRO A 165 -1.59 -16.16 -3.29
C PRO A 165 -1.11 -16.41 -1.85
N ARG A 166 -1.11 -17.68 -1.47
CA ARG A 166 -0.64 -18.16 -0.18
C ARG A 166 0.31 -19.30 -0.43
N ASP A 167 1.11 -19.63 0.57
CA ASP A 167 2.12 -20.68 0.48
C ASP A 167 3.16 -20.39 -0.62
N GLU A 168 3.39 -19.11 -0.94
CA GLU A 168 4.40 -18.67 -1.90
C GLU A 168 5.81 -18.93 -1.34
N PRO A 169 6.60 -19.84 -1.95
CA PRO A 169 7.86 -20.29 -1.36
C PRO A 169 8.86 -19.16 -1.15
N THR A 170 9.03 -18.27 -2.14
CA THR A 170 9.99 -17.15 -2.09
C THR A 170 9.66 -16.16 -0.99
N VAL A 171 8.38 -15.88 -0.78
CA VAL A 171 7.90 -15.00 0.29
C VAL A 171 8.06 -15.66 1.66
N ILE A 172 7.80 -16.95 1.75
CA ILE A 172 8.00 -17.71 2.99
C ILE A 172 9.49 -17.75 3.36
N GLU A 173 10.35 -18.08 2.41
CA GLU A 173 11.81 -18.10 2.58
C GLU A 173 12.35 -16.73 2.98
N ALA A 174 11.93 -15.66 2.31
CA ALA A 174 12.30 -14.29 2.66
C ALA A 174 11.96 -13.91 4.12
N ILE A 175 10.83 -14.37 4.65
CA ILE A 175 10.45 -14.14 6.06
C ILE A 175 11.29 -14.99 7.00
N GLN A 176 11.49 -16.26 6.64
CA GLN A 176 12.06 -17.25 7.55
C GLN A 176 13.58 -17.17 7.63
N ASP A 177 14.21 -17.07 6.47
CA ASP A 177 15.66 -17.17 6.30
C ASP A 177 16.28 -15.77 6.13
N GLY A 178 15.62 -14.89 5.36
CA GLY A 178 16.04 -13.48 5.20
C GLY A 178 15.66 -12.57 6.37
N GLY A 179 14.71 -12.98 7.21
CA GLY A 179 14.34 -12.24 8.43
C GLY A 179 13.60 -10.92 8.20
N HIS A 180 13.14 -10.66 6.97
CA HIS A 180 12.47 -9.40 6.61
C HIS A 180 11.15 -9.19 7.37
N ASP A 181 10.86 -7.92 7.67
CA ASP A 181 9.56 -7.50 8.17
C ASP A 181 8.54 -7.44 7.02
N ILE A 182 7.32 -7.95 7.25
CA ILE A 182 6.26 -7.94 6.23
C ILE A 182 5.05 -7.13 6.66
N VAL A 183 4.60 -6.27 5.75
CA VAL A 183 3.30 -5.61 5.76
C VAL A 183 2.36 -6.36 4.82
N LEU A 184 1.21 -6.79 5.34
CA LEU A 184 0.18 -7.46 4.54
C LEU A 184 -0.88 -6.47 4.07
N SER A 185 -0.98 -6.31 2.75
CA SER A 185 -2.05 -5.56 2.09
C SER A 185 -2.63 -6.32 0.88
N PRO A 186 -3.13 -7.56 1.03
CA PRO A 186 -3.62 -8.34 -0.11
C PRO A 186 -4.75 -7.62 -0.85
N HIS A 187 -4.65 -7.49 -2.16
CA HIS A 187 -5.53 -6.63 -2.93
C HIS A 187 -6.99 -7.08 -2.86
N SER A 188 -7.32 -8.38 -2.81
CA SER A 188 -8.72 -8.81 -2.64
C SER A 188 -9.30 -8.54 -1.26
N LEU A 189 -8.52 -8.05 -0.29
CA LEU A 189 -8.94 -7.94 1.11
C LEU A 189 -8.70 -6.58 1.75
N ALA A 190 -7.65 -5.87 1.33
CA ALA A 190 -7.17 -4.65 1.96
C ALA A 190 -7.29 -3.41 1.06
N TYR A 191 -7.55 -3.59 -0.25
CA TYR A 191 -7.66 -2.47 -1.18
C TYR A 191 -9.05 -1.85 -1.10
N PRO A 192 -9.13 -0.56 -0.75
CA PRO A 192 -10.40 0.10 -0.51
C PRO A 192 -11.06 0.68 -1.76
N ASP A 193 -10.31 0.74 -2.86
CA ASP A 193 -10.75 1.22 -4.16
C ASP A 193 -11.48 0.14 -4.96
N TYR A 194 -11.66 -1.07 -4.41
CA TYR A 194 -12.50 -2.10 -5.00
C TYR A 194 -13.97 -1.93 -4.66
N GLU A 195 -14.81 -2.28 -5.63
CA GLU A 195 -16.25 -2.29 -5.41
C GLU A 195 -16.65 -3.25 -4.29
N TYR A 196 -17.64 -2.87 -3.48
CA TYR A 196 -18.13 -3.69 -2.37
C TYR A 196 -19.17 -4.72 -2.82
N ASN A 197 -19.97 -4.34 -3.81
CA ASN A 197 -21.04 -5.11 -4.45
C ASN A 197 -21.44 -4.46 -5.80
N GLU A 198 -22.35 -5.08 -6.54
CA GLU A 198 -22.86 -4.61 -7.85
C GLU A 198 -23.47 -3.20 -7.84
N ASN A 199 -23.87 -2.69 -6.67
CA ASN A 199 -24.49 -1.37 -6.50
C ASN A 199 -23.48 -0.33 -6.01
N THR A 200 -22.19 -0.55 -6.23
CA THR A 200 -21.14 0.41 -5.85
C THR A 200 -20.91 1.36 -7.01
N ASP A 201 -21.06 2.67 -6.76
CA ASP A 201 -21.02 3.68 -7.82
C ASP A 201 -19.60 4.07 -8.26
N MET A 202 -18.58 3.66 -7.48
CA MET A 202 -17.17 3.98 -7.69
C MET A 202 -16.30 2.81 -7.24
N GLY A 203 -15.21 2.59 -7.97
CA GLY A 203 -14.20 1.59 -7.64
C GLY A 203 -13.77 0.79 -8.86
N SER A 204 -12.76 -0.06 -8.67
CA SER A 204 -12.31 -1.04 -9.64
C SER A 204 -12.92 -2.42 -9.35
N THR A 205 -13.05 -3.24 -10.39
CA THR A 205 -13.39 -4.67 -10.27
C THR A 205 -12.26 -5.57 -10.72
N PHE A 206 -11.04 -5.03 -10.88
CA PHE A 206 -9.88 -5.74 -11.46
C PHE A 206 -9.63 -7.10 -10.80
N SER A 207 -9.61 -7.16 -9.46
CA SER A 207 -9.50 -8.42 -8.71
C SER A 207 -10.82 -8.87 -8.07
N GLY A 208 -11.94 -8.50 -8.68
CA GLY A 208 -13.28 -8.76 -8.16
C GLY A 208 -13.77 -7.71 -7.17
N ARG A 209 -14.64 -8.12 -6.24
CA ARG A 209 -15.31 -7.25 -5.29
C ARG A 209 -15.01 -7.65 -3.86
N THR A 210 -14.86 -6.66 -2.98
CA THR A 210 -14.47 -6.88 -1.59
C THR A 210 -15.51 -6.32 -0.64
N SER A 211 -16.34 -7.21 -0.10
CA SER A 211 -17.32 -6.83 0.92
C SER A 211 -16.63 -6.38 2.21
N VAL A 212 -17.34 -5.59 3.03
CA VAL A 212 -16.87 -5.19 4.37
C VAL A 212 -16.65 -6.39 5.31
N GLU A 213 -17.29 -7.52 5.02
CA GLU A 213 -17.06 -8.79 5.72
C GLU A 213 -15.76 -9.44 5.25
N ASN A 214 -15.50 -9.54 3.94
CA ASN A 214 -14.23 -10.08 3.42
C ASN A 214 -13.05 -9.21 3.88
N ALA A 215 -13.19 -7.89 3.76
CA ALA A 215 -12.27 -6.89 4.31
C ALA A 215 -12.25 -6.85 5.85
N TYR A 216 -12.97 -7.73 6.57
CA TYR A 216 -12.80 -7.97 8.01
C TYR A 216 -12.43 -9.42 8.41
N SER A 217 -12.79 -10.43 7.63
CA SER A 217 -12.81 -11.83 8.05
C SER A 217 -11.56 -12.61 7.61
N TRP A 218 -10.37 -12.08 7.91
CA TRP A 218 -9.09 -12.78 7.73
C TRP A 218 -8.13 -12.55 8.90
N ASN A 219 -7.04 -13.31 8.97
CA ASN A 219 -6.05 -13.17 10.03
C ASN A 219 -4.64 -12.96 9.44
N PRO A 220 -4.04 -11.78 9.59
CA PRO A 220 -2.68 -11.52 9.13
C PRO A 220 -1.65 -12.54 9.60
N GLY A 221 -1.72 -12.96 10.87
CA GLY A 221 -0.76 -13.92 11.45
C GLY A 221 -0.93 -15.37 11.00
N SER A 222 -1.82 -15.63 10.04
CA SER A 222 -1.97 -16.93 9.38
C SER A 222 -2.42 -16.77 7.93
N TYR A 223 -2.14 -15.61 7.32
CA TYR A 223 -2.63 -15.30 5.99
C TYR A 223 -1.73 -15.93 4.93
N LEU A 224 -0.42 -15.73 5.07
CA LEU A 224 0.57 -16.13 4.07
C LEU A 224 0.74 -17.66 3.92
N TRP A 225 0.26 -18.44 4.88
CA TRP A 225 0.36 -19.89 4.83
C TRP A 225 -0.95 -20.58 5.17
N THR A 226 -1.18 -21.73 4.56
CA THR A 226 -2.22 -22.66 5.02
C THR A 226 -1.79 -23.33 6.32
N SER A 227 -2.75 -23.87 7.09
CA SER A 227 -2.44 -24.54 8.35
C SER A 227 -1.45 -25.69 8.21
N THR A 228 -1.38 -26.30 7.03
CA THR A 228 -0.53 -27.45 6.71
C THR A 228 0.90 -27.05 6.42
N ASN A 229 1.12 -25.84 5.88
CA ASN A 229 2.43 -25.31 5.51
C ASN A 229 2.93 -24.25 6.49
N ARG A 230 2.24 -24.06 7.63
CA ARG A 230 2.67 -23.14 8.67
C ARG A 230 4.02 -23.61 9.23
N PRO A 231 5.08 -22.79 9.18
CA PRO A 231 6.34 -23.17 9.77
C PRO A 231 6.24 -23.25 11.30
N SER A 232 6.86 -24.27 11.88
CA SER A 232 6.87 -24.56 13.32
C SER A 232 7.57 -23.46 14.15
N SER A 233 8.39 -22.63 13.51
CA SER A 233 9.24 -21.61 14.13
C SER A 233 8.82 -20.16 13.84
N VAL A 234 7.58 -19.88 13.40
CA VAL A 234 7.02 -18.50 13.47
C VAL A 234 6.69 -18.14 14.93
N SER A 235 7.70 -18.30 15.78
CA SER A 235 7.84 -17.77 17.11
C SER A 235 8.44 -16.40 16.91
N ARG A 236 7.80 -15.36 17.43
CA ARG A 236 8.29 -13.98 17.48
C ARG A 236 9.81 -13.95 17.67
N GLY A 237 10.56 -13.84 16.57
CA GLY A 237 11.98 -13.56 16.61
C GLY A 237 12.19 -12.12 17.07
N PRO A 238 13.41 -11.74 17.48
CA PRO A 238 13.70 -10.38 17.91
C PRO A 238 13.51 -9.34 16.77
N SER A 239 13.66 -9.77 15.51
CA SER A 239 13.61 -8.94 14.30
C SER A 239 12.40 -9.21 13.41
N GLY A 240 12.13 -10.46 13.00
CA GLY A 240 11.02 -10.80 12.08
C GLY A 240 9.63 -10.59 12.69
N ARG A 241 9.04 -9.42 12.46
CA ARG A 241 7.67 -9.07 12.84
C ARG A 241 6.80 -9.08 11.58
N THR A 242 5.79 -9.95 11.57
CA THR A 242 4.62 -9.71 10.73
C THR A 242 3.90 -8.48 11.29
N MET A 243 4.22 -7.30 10.77
CA MET A 243 3.57 -6.06 11.14
C MET A 243 2.21 -6.00 10.47
N SER A 244 1.19 -6.41 11.21
CA SER A 244 -0.20 -6.07 10.87
C SER A 244 -0.54 -4.63 11.23
N LYS A 245 0.37 -3.66 11.05
CA LYS A 245 -0.02 -2.26 11.19
C LYS A 245 -0.87 -1.90 9.97
N PRO A 246 -2.07 -1.33 10.15
CA PRO A 246 -2.90 -0.90 9.03
C PRO A 246 -2.17 0.26 8.33
N LEU A 247 -1.36 -0.06 7.32
CA LEU A 247 -0.98 0.93 6.33
C LEU A 247 -2.24 1.28 5.55
N ARG A 248 -2.63 2.54 5.66
CA ARG A 248 -3.66 3.11 4.80
C ARG A 248 -2.92 3.47 3.53
N SER A 249 -2.79 2.51 2.61
CA SER A 249 -2.42 2.83 1.24
C SER A 249 -3.60 3.61 0.65
N TRP A 250 -3.29 4.79 0.11
CA TRP A 250 -4.24 5.62 -0.62
C TRP A 250 -3.79 5.62 -2.07
N SER A 251 -4.49 4.90 -2.95
CA SER A 251 -4.32 5.14 -4.38
C SER A 251 -5.00 6.47 -4.70
N THR A 252 -4.23 7.46 -5.15
CA THR A 252 -4.73 8.76 -5.61
C THR A 252 -5.42 8.61 -6.96
N ARG A 253 -6.58 7.93 -6.99
CA ARG A 253 -7.55 8.17 -8.07
C ARG A 253 -8.27 9.46 -7.73
N ARG A 254 -8.01 10.53 -8.50
CA ARG A 254 -8.81 11.76 -8.52
C ARG A 254 -10.26 11.43 -8.92
N SER A 255 -11.05 10.97 -7.97
CA SER A 255 -12.50 11.04 -8.01
C SER A 255 -12.92 12.06 -6.97
N ARG A 256 -13.52 13.16 -7.41
CA ARG A 256 -14.15 14.14 -6.53
C ARG A 256 -15.28 13.44 -5.77
N GLY A 257 -14.99 12.92 -4.58
CA GLY A 257 -16.00 12.25 -3.74
C GLY A 257 -15.52 11.05 -2.93
N TRP A 258 -14.33 11.08 -2.31
CA TRP A 258 -13.94 10.03 -1.38
C TRP A 258 -14.68 10.20 -0.03
N ARG A 259 -15.74 9.41 0.15
CA ARG A 259 -16.46 9.28 1.44
C ARG A 259 -15.70 8.25 2.31
N ARG A 260 -15.32 8.66 3.52
CA ARG A 260 -14.33 7.98 4.37
C ARG A 260 -14.69 6.53 4.75
N MET A 261 -13.65 5.71 4.91
CA MET A 261 -13.73 4.27 5.18
C MET A 261 -14.20 3.88 6.60
N PRO A 262 -14.88 2.73 6.77
CA PRO A 262 -15.17 2.14 8.07
C PRO A 262 -13.92 1.64 8.84
N ARG A 263 -14.01 1.59 10.17
CA ARG A 263 -12.99 1.09 11.15
C ARG A 263 -12.50 -0.36 11.00
N SER A 264 -12.80 -1.09 9.91
CA SER A 264 -12.59 -2.55 9.81
C SER A 264 -11.13 -2.98 9.72
N THR A 265 -10.29 -2.30 8.95
CA THR A 265 -8.85 -2.63 8.80
C THR A 265 -8.06 -2.24 10.04
N GLY A 266 -8.32 -1.07 10.63
CA GLY A 266 -7.61 -0.57 11.80
C GLY A 266 -7.74 -1.40 13.09
N ARG A 267 -8.82 -2.19 13.25
CA ARG A 267 -9.01 -3.08 14.40
C ARG A 267 -8.13 -4.33 14.37
N ARG A 268 -7.56 -4.70 13.21
CA ARG A 268 -6.79 -5.95 13.07
C ARG A 268 -5.38 -5.83 13.64
N GLY A 269 -4.72 -4.69 13.42
CA GLY A 269 -3.40 -4.45 13.98
C GLY A 269 -3.34 -4.33 15.50
N THR A 270 -4.49 -4.09 16.15
CA THR A 270 -4.56 -3.67 17.56
C THR A 270 -5.24 -4.70 18.49
N ARG A 271 -5.92 -5.73 17.97
CA ARG A 271 -6.60 -6.76 18.81
C ARG A 271 -5.97 -8.15 18.68
N HIS A 272 -5.72 -8.77 19.83
CA HIS A 272 -5.36 -10.18 19.98
C HIS A 272 -6.39 -11.11 19.32
N THR A 273 -5.90 -12.26 18.81
CA THR A 273 -6.63 -13.25 18.01
C THR A 273 -7.89 -13.79 18.69
N THR A 274 -7.90 -13.92 20.02
CA THR A 274 -9.03 -14.46 20.80
C THR A 274 -10.25 -13.54 20.88
N GLY A 275 -10.11 -12.26 20.54
CA GLY A 275 -11.21 -11.26 20.58
C GLY A 275 -11.91 -11.00 19.24
N ARG A 276 -11.63 -11.80 18.20
CA ARG A 276 -12.11 -11.59 16.83
C ARG A 276 -13.28 -12.52 16.50
N THR A 277 -14.51 -12.04 16.66
CA THR A 277 -15.71 -12.71 16.13
C THR A 277 -16.51 -11.76 15.24
N SER A 278 -16.95 -12.26 14.08
CA SER A 278 -17.71 -11.48 13.08
C SER A 278 -18.99 -10.87 13.66
N GLY A 279 -19.65 -11.57 14.60
CA GLY A 279 -20.82 -11.09 15.34
C GLY A 279 -20.54 -9.89 16.28
N CYS A 280 -19.42 -9.88 17.00
CA CYS A 280 -19.05 -8.73 17.83
C CYS A 280 -18.61 -7.52 16.97
N ALA A 281 -17.99 -7.77 15.82
CA ALA A 281 -17.60 -6.72 14.88
C ALA A 281 -18.81 -6.06 14.20
N SER A 282 -19.86 -6.82 13.85
CA SER A 282 -21.11 -6.28 13.31
C SER A 282 -21.89 -5.47 14.35
N LEU A 283 -21.96 -5.93 15.60
CA LEU A 283 -22.58 -5.20 16.72
C LEU A 283 -21.86 -3.87 17.02
N HIS A 284 -20.52 -3.87 17.05
CA HIS A 284 -19.76 -2.62 17.20
C HIS A 284 -19.90 -1.68 16.00
N ARG A 285 -20.05 -2.21 14.78
CA ARG A 285 -20.32 -1.41 13.57
C ARG A 285 -21.70 -0.75 13.63
N GLY A 286 -22.74 -1.47 14.07
CA GLY A 286 -24.06 -0.90 14.31
C GLY A 286 -24.05 0.28 15.27
N ARG A 287 -23.25 0.20 16.35
CA ARG A 287 -23.02 1.35 17.25
C ARG A 287 -22.18 2.45 16.61
N GLY A 288 -21.21 2.09 15.76
CA GLY A 288 -20.38 3.03 15.00
C GLY A 288 -21.21 3.96 14.11
N GLY A 289 -22.25 3.45 13.44
CA GLY A 289 -23.12 4.25 12.55
C GLY A 289 -23.68 5.52 13.22
N THR A 290 -24.07 5.43 14.50
CA THR A 290 -24.54 6.60 15.26
C THR A 290 -23.45 7.64 15.51
N HIS A 291 -22.20 7.21 15.72
CA HIS A 291 -21.07 8.11 15.93
C HIS A 291 -20.67 8.84 14.63
N TRP A 292 -20.65 8.12 13.49
CA TRP A 292 -20.32 8.72 12.19
C TRP A 292 -21.34 9.76 11.72
N GLY A 293 -22.63 9.54 12.04
CA GLY A 293 -23.68 10.53 11.80
C GLY A 293 -23.48 11.83 12.59
N CYS A 294 -22.88 11.76 13.78
CA CYS A 294 -22.57 12.94 14.59
C CYS A 294 -21.29 13.68 14.16
N THR A 295 -20.36 13.00 13.49
CA THR A 295 -19.09 13.60 13.01
C THR A 295 -19.17 14.03 11.54
N SER A 296 -20.37 14.15 10.97
CA SER A 296 -20.61 14.46 9.55
C SER A 296 -19.82 13.57 8.61
N THR A 297 -19.54 12.33 9.02
CA THR A 297 -18.73 11.40 8.25
C THR A 297 -19.62 10.51 7.42
N ASP A 298 -19.56 10.70 6.12
CA ASP A 298 -20.27 9.87 5.16
C ASP A 298 -19.77 8.42 5.20
N HIS A 299 -20.71 7.48 5.30
CA HIS A 299 -20.42 6.05 5.37
C HIS A 299 -21.54 5.26 4.68
N ARG A 300 -21.21 4.12 4.06
CA ARG A 300 -22.21 3.22 3.46
C ARG A 300 -22.74 2.25 4.52
N TRP A 301 -24.05 2.21 4.70
CA TRP A 301 -24.71 1.31 5.64
C TRP A 301 -24.95 -0.06 4.99
N PHE A 302 -24.50 -1.12 5.66
CA PHE A 302 -24.74 -2.50 5.24
C PHE A 302 -25.73 -3.13 6.24
N PRO A 303 -26.96 -3.50 5.83
CA PRO A 303 -27.87 -4.21 6.71
C PRO A 303 -27.25 -5.55 7.11
N GLY A 304 -26.97 -5.74 8.40
CA GLY A 304 -26.65 -7.06 8.92
C GLY A 304 -27.88 -7.97 8.81
N ARG A 305 -27.69 -9.24 8.45
CA ARG A 305 -28.77 -10.24 8.60
C ARG A 305 -29.22 -10.23 10.06
N ALA A 306 -30.42 -9.73 10.31
CA ALA A 306 -31.04 -9.83 11.63
C ALA A 306 -31.19 -11.32 11.94
N ALA A 307 -30.55 -11.78 13.02
CA ALA A 307 -30.92 -13.06 13.61
C ALA A 307 -32.41 -12.95 13.99
N SER A 308 -33.25 -13.73 13.33
CA SER A 308 -34.67 -13.84 13.64
C SER A 308 -34.80 -14.32 15.09
N ARG A 309 -35.08 -13.38 16.00
CA ARG A 309 -35.51 -13.73 17.35
C ARG A 309 -36.96 -14.19 17.24
N THR A 310 -37.17 -15.50 17.24
CA THR A 310 -38.47 -16.10 17.49
C THR A 310 -38.97 -15.62 18.86
N PRO A 311 -40.16 -15.03 18.99
CA PRO A 311 -40.68 -14.63 20.29
C PRO A 311 -40.99 -15.90 21.10
N THR A 312 -40.26 -16.15 22.18
CA THR A 312 -40.66 -17.14 23.17
C THR A 312 -41.89 -16.60 23.90
N GLY A 313 -43.04 -17.22 23.61
CA GLY A 313 -44.31 -16.89 24.23
C GLY A 313 -44.26 -17.02 25.75
N ARG A 314 -44.59 -15.93 26.44
CA ARG A 314 -44.88 -15.93 27.88
C ARG A 314 -46.17 -16.72 28.10
N ARG A 315 -46.08 -17.93 28.66
CA ARG A 315 -47.24 -18.59 29.28
C ARG A 315 -47.61 -17.83 30.55
N THR A 316 -48.77 -17.20 30.55
CA THR A 316 -49.48 -16.78 31.76
C THR A 316 -50.21 -17.99 32.33
N THR A 317 -49.84 -18.43 33.53
CA THR A 317 -50.68 -19.30 34.35
C THR A 317 -51.54 -18.42 35.27
N LYS A 318 -52.86 -18.59 35.18
CA LYS A 318 -53.80 -18.25 36.25
C LYS A 318 -53.75 -19.33 37.32
#